data_AF-A0A7W0ZWX3-F1
#
_entry.id   AF-A0A7W0ZWX3-F1
#
_cell.length_a   1.000
_cell.length_b   1.000
_cell.length_c   1.000
_cell.angle_alpha   90.00
_cell.angle_beta   90.00
_cell.angle_gamma   90.00
#
_symmetry.space_group_name_H-M   'P 1'
#
loop_
_entity.id
_entity.type
_entity.pdbx_description
1 polymer ?
#
loop_
_entity_poly.entity_id
_entity_poly.type
_entity_poly.pdbx_seq_one_letter_code
_entity_poly.pdbx_strand_id
1 'polypeptide(L)'
;MDVAPTTAQVFDRLRASLVEVIGTAATATFLRRAVRKAAGASPELLMLAITKEQLDYQYVVPEHWSSNGAGMPALVNLSTALEGLLLDLTGGVMIRRLGAIPLLRDAGLFRGEKS
;
A
#
# COMPACT_ATOMS: atom_id res chain seq x y z
N MET A 1 17.26 -9.63 -18.13
CA MET A 1 17.71 -8.83 -16.98
C MET A 1 16.43 -8.50 -16.23
N ASP A 2 16.13 -9.22 -15.14
CA ASP A 2 14.93 -8.95 -14.35
C ASP A 2 15.18 -7.64 -13.59
N VAL A 3 14.53 -6.56 -14.02
CA VAL A 3 14.66 -5.26 -13.36
C VAL A 3 13.81 -5.33 -12.10
N ALA A 4 14.43 -5.08 -10.94
CA ALA A 4 13.70 -5.03 -9.68
C ALA A 4 12.52 -4.04 -9.79
N PRO A 5 11.33 -4.40 -9.25
CA PRO A 5 10.14 -3.58 -9.39
C PRO A 5 10.31 -2.24 -8.69
N THR A 6 9.78 -1.18 -9.30
CA THR A 6 9.78 0.16 -8.70
C THR A 6 8.80 0.23 -7.53
N THR A 7 8.97 1.20 -6.63
CA THR A 7 8.02 1.41 -5.53
C THR A 7 6.61 1.68 -6.05
N ALA A 8 6.48 2.39 -7.18
CA ALA A 8 5.20 2.64 -7.83
C ALA A 8 4.52 1.33 -8.28
N GLN A 9 5.26 0.38 -8.84
CA GLN A 9 4.73 -0.92 -9.25
C GLN A 9 4.27 -1.77 -8.06
N VAL A 10 5.05 -1.77 -6.97
CA VAL A 10 4.66 -2.49 -5.74
C VAL A 10 3.40 -1.86 -5.12
N PHE A 11 3.33 -0.53 -5.07
CA PHE A 11 2.15 0.18 -4.60
C PHE A 11 0.92 -0.11 -5.47
N ASP A 12 1.07 -0.09 -6.80
CA ASP A 12 -0.05 -0.37 -7.69
C ASP A 12 -0.58 -1.79 -7.51
N ARG A 13 0.31 -2.77 -7.32
CA ARG A 13 -0.10 -4.15 -7.01
C ARG A 13 -0.85 -4.23 -5.67
N LEU A 14 -0.35 -3.55 -4.63
CA LEU A 14 -1.04 -3.49 -3.34
C LEU A 14 -2.44 -2.90 -3.52
N ARG A 15 -2.55 -1.73 -4.13
CA ARG A 15 -3.81 -1.03 -4.40
C ARG A 15 -4.79 -1.92 -5.17
N ALA A 16 -4.36 -2.52 -6.28
CA ALA A 16 -5.19 -3.42 -7.07
C ALA A 16 -5.73 -4.60 -6.23
N SER A 17 -4.86 -5.20 -5.41
CA SER A 17 -5.24 -6.31 -4.54
C SER A 17 -6.28 -5.90 -3.49
N LEU A 18 -6.17 -4.68 -2.94
CA LEU A 18 -7.18 -4.14 -2.02
C LEU A 18 -8.51 -3.90 -2.76
N VAL A 19 -8.48 -3.30 -3.95
CA VAL A 19 -9.69 -3.04 -4.75
C VAL A 19 -10.43 -4.33 -5.06
N GLU A 20 -9.72 -5.41 -5.40
CA GLU A 20 -10.32 -6.73 -5.64
C GLU A 20 -11.04 -7.32 -4.42
N VAL A 21 -10.64 -6.96 -3.19
CA VAL A 21 -11.21 -7.54 -1.96
C VAL A 21 -12.32 -6.67 -1.39
N ILE A 22 -12.07 -5.37 -1.25
CA ILE A 22 -12.91 -4.44 -0.48
C ILE A 22 -13.52 -3.33 -1.35
N GLY A 23 -13.24 -3.33 -2.65
CA GLY A 23 -13.71 -2.32 -3.59
C GLY A 23 -12.92 -1.01 -3.55
N THR A 24 -13.18 -0.15 -4.54
CA THR A 24 -12.44 1.11 -4.77
C THR A 24 -12.62 2.13 -3.63
N ALA A 25 -13.85 2.31 -3.14
CA ALA A 25 -14.18 3.29 -2.10
C ALA A 25 -13.55 2.94 -0.74
N ALA A 26 -13.62 1.67 -0.33
CA ALA A 26 -12.98 1.22 0.90
C ALA A 26 -11.46 1.33 0.77
N THR A 27 -10.88 0.86 -0.35
CA THR A 27 -9.44 0.98 -0.62
C THR A 27 -8.94 2.42 -0.49
N ALA A 28 -9.62 3.38 -1.12
CA ALA A 28 -9.24 4.79 -1.04
C ALA A 28 -9.32 5.32 0.40
N THR A 29 -10.35 4.93 1.15
CA THR A 29 -10.51 5.31 2.56
C THR A 29 -9.39 4.75 3.45
N PHE A 30 -9.09 3.47 3.30
CA PHE A 30 -8.04 2.78 4.04
C PHE A 30 -6.66 3.38 3.74
N LEU A 31 -6.35 3.60 2.46
CA LEU A 31 -5.08 4.20 2.06
C LEU A 31 -4.93 5.64 2.57
N ARG A 32 -5.98 6.47 2.48
CA ARG A 32 -5.95 7.83 3.08
C ARG A 32 -5.69 7.79 4.59
N ARG A 33 -6.32 6.85 5.31
CA ARG A 33 -6.14 6.71 6.76
C ARG A 33 -4.73 6.20 7.10
N ALA A 34 -4.21 5.24 6.34
CA ALA A 34 -2.86 4.71 6.50
C ALA A 34 -1.80 5.79 6.21
N VAL A 35 -1.97 6.58 5.14
CA VAL A 35 -1.11 7.74 4.84
C VAL A 35 -1.05 8.71 6.02
N ARG A 36 -2.22 9.12 6.55
CA ARG A 36 -2.26 10.03 7.71
C ARG A 36 -1.55 9.47 8.94
N LYS A 37 -1.70 8.17 9.19
CA LYS A 37 -1.05 7.49 10.34
C LYS A 37 0.46 7.37 10.15
N ALA A 38 0.92 7.11 8.93
CA ALA A 38 2.34 6.92 8.62
C ALA A 38 3.10 8.22 8.30
N ALA A 39 2.40 9.33 8.02
CA ALA A 39 3.00 10.61 7.65
C ALA A 39 4.00 11.16 8.69
N GLY A 40 3.82 10.84 9.97
CA GLY A 40 4.76 11.22 11.02
C GLY A 40 6.15 10.56 10.88
N ALA A 41 6.20 9.32 10.35
CA ALA A 41 7.44 8.59 10.12
C ALA A 41 7.97 8.74 8.68
N SER A 42 7.07 8.98 7.72
CA SER A 42 7.40 9.19 6.31
C SER A 42 6.58 10.35 5.74
N PRO A 43 7.05 11.60 5.90
CA PRO A 43 6.34 12.79 5.44
C PRO A 43 6.05 12.79 3.94
N GLU A 44 6.90 12.14 3.13
CA GLU A 44 6.70 11.99 1.68
C GLU A 44 5.40 11.26 1.31
N LEU A 45 4.81 10.47 2.22
CA LEU A 45 3.50 9.85 2.00
C LEU A 45 2.38 10.89 1.82
N LEU A 46 2.58 12.13 2.28
CA LEU A 46 1.65 13.23 2.01
C LEU A 46 1.59 13.63 0.53
N MET A 47 2.61 13.27 -0.25
CA MET A 47 2.63 13.47 -1.70
C MET A 47 1.82 12.40 -2.45
N LEU A 48 1.44 11.30 -1.79
CA LEU A 48 0.51 10.31 -2.35
C LEU A 48 -0.90 10.91 -2.40
N ALA A 49 -1.30 11.40 -3.57
CA ALA A 49 -2.61 11.99 -3.75
C ALA A 49 -3.64 10.90 -4.11
N ILE A 50 -4.77 10.91 -3.39
CA ILE A 50 -5.91 10.02 -3.64
C ILE A 50 -7.14 10.90 -3.84
N THR A 51 -7.50 11.17 -5.10
CA THR A 51 -8.63 12.02 -5.48
C THR A 51 -9.81 11.19 -5.94
N LYS A 52 -11.04 11.70 -5.73
CA LYS A 52 -12.26 11.08 -6.26
C LYS A 52 -12.61 11.80 -7.56
N GLU A 53 -12.62 11.09 -8.67
CA GLU A 53 -12.99 11.58 -9.99
C GLU A 53 -14.29 10.88 -10.41
N GLN A 54 -15.42 11.60 -10.35
CA GLN A 54 -16.76 11.05 -10.59
C GLN A 54 -17.07 9.82 -9.70
N LEU A 55 -17.01 8.61 -10.28
CA LEU A 55 -17.28 7.33 -9.64
C LEU A 55 -16.00 6.54 -9.33
N ASP A 56 -14.84 7.04 -9.75
CA ASP A 56 -13.55 6.39 -9.58
C ASP A 56 -12.62 7.16 -8.63
N TYR A 57 -11.54 6.48 -8.23
CA TYR A 57 -10.47 7.08 -7.45
C TYR A 57 -9.17 7.06 -8.25
N GLN A 58 -8.57 8.23 -8.40
CA GLN A 58 -7.25 8.38 -9.00
C GLN A 58 -6.18 8.42 -7.92
N TYR A 59 -5.01 7.89 -8.27
CA TYR A 59 -3.86 7.75 -7.39
C TYR A 59 -2.65 8.34 -8.08
N VAL A 60 -2.05 9.37 -7.48
CA VAL A 60 -0.79 9.96 -7.93
C VAL A 60 0.26 9.64 -6.88
N VAL A 61 1.24 8.81 -7.25
CA VAL A 61 2.37 8.46 -6.39
C VAL A 61 3.46 9.53 -6.48
N PRO A 62 4.32 9.68 -5.45
CA PRO A 62 5.48 10.56 -5.53
C PRO A 62 6.38 10.21 -6.72
N GLU A 63 6.89 11.20 -7.45
CA GLU A 63 7.67 10.96 -8.68
C GLU A 63 8.87 10.03 -8.47
N HIS A 64 9.56 10.17 -7.32
CA HIS A 64 10.72 9.36 -6.96
C HIS A 64 10.39 7.88 -6.76
N TRP A 65 9.11 7.49 -6.66
CA TRP A 65 8.68 6.08 -6.60
C TRP A 65 8.81 5.36 -7.94
N SER A 66 8.94 6.12 -9.05
CA SER A 66 9.19 5.57 -10.38
C SER A 66 10.66 5.18 -10.59
N SER A 67 11.55 5.62 -9.69
CA SER A 67 12.96 5.24 -9.67
C SER A 67 13.17 4.02 -8.76
N ASN A 68 14.21 3.22 -9.05
CA ASN A 68 14.47 1.99 -8.29
C ASN A 68 14.71 2.25 -6.81
N GLY A 69 13.81 1.74 -5.95
CA GLY A 69 14.01 1.56 -4.51
C GLY A 69 13.81 2.78 -3.60
N ALA A 70 13.83 4.01 -4.13
CA ALA A 70 13.85 5.23 -3.31
C ALA A 70 12.64 5.39 -2.37
N GLY A 71 11.45 4.97 -2.80
CA GLY A 71 10.22 5.09 -2.01
C GLY A 71 9.89 3.87 -1.16
N MET A 72 10.71 2.82 -1.17
CA MET A 72 10.38 1.55 -0.52
C MET A 72 10.21 1.69 1.01
N PRO A 73 11.06 2.44 1.74
CA PRO A 73 10.87 2.64 3.18
C PRO A 73 9.51 3.27 3.53
N ALA A 74 9.06 4.27 2.77
CA ALA A 74 7.75 4.87 2.99
C ALA A 74 6.61 3.91 2.64
N LEU A 75 6.75 3.10 1.60
CA LEU A 75 5.77 2.07 1.25
C LEU A 75 5.67 0.99 2.35
N VAL A 76 6.79 0.60 2.97
CA VAL A 76 6.79 -0.29 4.14
C VAL A 76 6.06 0.36 5.31
N ASN A 77 6.34 1.62 5.64
CA ASN A 77 5.63 2.34 6.72
C ASN A 77 4.13 2.47 6.45
N LEU A 78 3.74 2.74 5.19
CA LEU A 78 2.35 2.74 4.77
C LEU A 78 1.71 1.36 4.97
N SER A 79 2.41 0.29 4.60
CA SER A 79 1.92 -1.09 4.73
C SER A 79 1.70 -1.49 6.20
N THR A 80 2.61 -1.11 7.11
CA THR A 80 2.46 -1.32 8.56
C THR A 80 1.25 -0.58 9.12
N ALA A 81 1.05 0.68 8.72
CA ALA A 81 -0.12 1.44 9.13
C ALA A 81 -1.42 0.82 8.60
N LEU A 82 -1.39 0.32 7.36
CA LEU A 82 -2.52 -0.34 6.72
C LEU A 82 -2.83 -1.70 7.36
N GLU A 83 -1.82 -2.49 7.72
CA GLU A 83 -1.97 -3.79 8.37
C GLU A 83 -2.79 -3.68 9.65
N GLY A 84 -2.48 -2.72 10.53
CA GLY A 84 -3.27 -2.49 11.73
C GLY A 84 -4.74 -2.16 11.43
N LEU A 85 -5.00 -1.33 10.41
CA LEU A 85 -6.36 -0.98 10.01
C LEU A 85 -7.13 -2.19 9.44
N LEU A 86 -6.46 -3.00 8.63
CA LEU A 86 -7.06 -4.19 8.03
C LEU A 86 -7.31 -5.28 9.06
N LEU A 87 -6.42 -5.44 10.04
CA LEU A 87 -6.60 -6.38 11.15
C LEU A 87 -7.84 -6.02 11.96
N ASP A 88 -8.03 -4.73 12.27
CA ASP A 88 -9.20 -4.24 13.01
C ASP A 88 -10.52 -4.53 12.29
N LEU A 89 -10.57 -4.44 10.95
CA LEU A 89 -11.80 -4.61 10.18
C LEU A 89 -12.05 -6.07 9.73
N THR A 90 -10.99 -6.78 9.35
CA THR A 90 -11.09 -8.07 8.62
C THR A 90 -10.45 -9.24 9.36
N GLY A 91 -9.84 -8.98 10.52
CA GLY A 91 -8.95 -9.93 11.18
C GLY A 91 -7.71 -10.25 10.34
N GLY A 92 -7.09 -11.40 10.59
CA GLY A 92 -5.85 -11.80 9.91
C GLY A 92 -6.03 -12.26 8.45
N VAL A 93 -7.26 -12.42 7.95
CA VAL A 93 -7.53 -13.01 6.63
C VAL A 93 -6.93 -12.18 5.51
N MET A 94 -7.13 -10.86 5.55
CA MET A 94 -6.65 -9.97 4.49
C MET A 94 -5.13 -9.83 4.53
N ILE A 95 -4.53 -9.83 5.73
CA ILE A 95 -3.08 -9.82 5.91
C ILE A 95 -2.44 -11.07 5.31
N ARG A 96 -3.00 -12.26 5.60
CA ARG A 96 -2.54 -13.53 5.01
C ARG A 96 -2.68 -13.53 3.49
N ARG A 97 -3.79 -13.01 2.95
CA ARG A 97 -4.02 -12.92 1.50
C ARG A 97 -3.00 -12.00 0.83
N LEU A 98 -2.71 -10.82 1.41
CA LEU A 98 -1.74 -9.89 0.86
C LEU A 98 -0.29 -10.43 0.99
N GLY A 99 0.05 -11.06 2.11
CA GLY A 99 1.36 -11.69 2.33
C GLY A 99 1.63 -12.92 1.44
N ALA A 100 0.58 -13.52 0.85
CA ALA A 100 0.72 -14.58 -0.14
C ALA A 100 1.13 -14.08 -1.53
N ILE A 101 1.06 -12.77 -1.80
CA ILE A 101 1.44 -12.17 -3.09
C ILE A 101 2.97 -11.99 -3.13
N PRO A 102 3.70 -12.69 -4.04
CA PRO A 102 5.17 -12.66 -4.05
C PRO A 102 5.74 -11.24 -4.13
N LEU A 103 5.22 -10.42 -5.05
CA LEU A 103 5.68 -9.03 -5.23
C LEU A 103 5.60 -8.19 -3.94
N LEU A 104 4.54 -8.38 -3.13
CA LEU A 104 4.37 -7.62 -1.88
C LEU A 104 5.28 -8.17 -0.78
N ARG A 105 5.34 -9.49 -0.66
CA ARG A 105 6.18 -10.18 0.33
C ARG A 105 7.67 -9.91 0.12
N ASP A 106 8.13 -9.98 -1.13
CA ASP A 106 9.54 -9.79 -1.50
C ASP A 106 9.96 -8.33 -1.31
N ALA A 107 9.02 -7.39 -1.47
CA ALA A 107 9.20 -5.98 -1.10
C ALA A 107 9.13 -5.72 0.42
N GLY A 108 8.86 -6.74 1.25
CA GLY A 108 8.83 -6.66 2.70
C GLY A 108 7.49 -6.24 3.30
N LEU A 109 6.41 -6.20 2.53
CA LEU A 109 5.07 -5.85 2.98
C LEU A 109 4.34 -7.08 3.54
N PHE A 110 3.49 -6.88 4.56
CA PHE A 110 2.59 -7.89 5.14
C PHE A 110 3.27 -9.22 5.46
N ARG A 111 4.40 -9.17 6.17
CA ARG A 111 5.03 -10.36 6.73
C ARG A 111 4.08 -10.91 7.79
N GLY A 112 3.24 -11.86 7.38
CA GLY A 112 2.23 -12.47 8.25
C GLY A 112 2.81 -12.84 9.61
N GLU A 113 1.97 -12.76 10.64
CA GLU A 113 2.35 -13.03 12.05
C GLU A 113 3.41 -14.13 12.13
N LYS A 114 4.58 -13.79 12.68
CA LYS A 114 5.49 -14.81 13.21
C LYS A 114 4.69 -15.54 14.28
N SER A 115 4.23 -16.73 13.92
CA SER A 115 3.68 -17.69 14.86
C SER A 115 4.69 -18.05 15.95
#